data_AF-A0A8H3VE83-F1
#
_entry.id   AF-A0A8H3VE83-F1
#
_cell.length_a   1.000
_cell.length_b   1.000
_cell.length_c   1.000
_cell.angle_alpha   90.00
_cell.angle_beta   90.00
_cell.angle_gamma   90.00
#
_symmetry.space_group_name_H-M   'P 1'
#
loop_
_entity.id
_entity.type
_entity.pdbx_description
1 polymer ?
#
loop_
_entity_poly.entity_id
_entity_poly.type
_entity_poly.pdbx_seq_one_letter_code
_entity_poly.pdbx_strand_id
1 'polypeptide(L)'
;MDGNIDRVERGRRSTILLTSTQQLQPITKETPAGNKPKIACEACRRNHVFCTHFKGEGSVVTGPCEEHLDHTQMARSRKWQSLGKEDTKHPFKQHKMTDKNPKLGEVTDAQVHDVLSGPVAETISDELSVTNAITWPRKIPEAEWTEERWQRIHKKLVAEREASQEAELRETPHPELDDKNLGEQLSKLREQSKQQSDQTSRLQDHNVRQGDQLRTQAGQLDKQHDLLEREQEKVAKQHETIRKQNDQLLRQGFIVRQAQEQKHRELHEARRTRFSDENTRSKLEILASAVQSFSRGNAIDCASIQSLAAIFHERQEEAVPILKDEAWMALAASQSGRWGPRILLEACLNWSICRSGLLIPFNFLDGMRDEIETGIATQLTQMIWKLEKAYGIDSPRLNSVRSEIVSLFHPDENIKPSDAIEDLKNSVSTADEKACSSIAMCLAGQLKLLMKSGQQARNELLAIVKDAAELAIEIGIQKSHILLYGIQQLPETFDHTSDMMEAHRLYEDSNMLDGNHILVVTYPAIVAIGKSDGSDYSIKPRVLKKAVVWVG
;
A
#
# COMPACT_ATOMS: atom_id res chain seq x y z
N MET A 1 -22.45 -79.60 -43.40
CA MET A 1 -22.45 -78.19 -43.79
C MET A 1 -22.83 -77.34 -42.58
N ASP A 2 -21.97 -76.89 -41.69
CA ASP A 2 -20.55 -77.08 -41.28
C ASP A 2 -20.29 -75.78 -40.47
N GLY A 3 -19.63 -75.68 -39.31
CA GLY A 3 -19.04 -76.56 -38.31
C GLY A 3 -18.98 -75.71 -37.01
N ASN A 4 -19.20 -76.27 -35.81
CA ASN A 4 -18.20 -76.91 -34.94
C ASN A 4 -16.81 -76.25 -34.94
N ILE A 5 -16.42 -75.69 -33.78
CA ILE A 5 -15.13 -75.96 -33.09
C ILE A 5 -15.32 -75.56 -31.62
N ASP A 6 -15.39 -76.58 -30.76
CA ASP A 6 -15.08 -76.53 -29.33
C ASP A 6 -13.57 -76.30 -29.14
N ARG A 7 -13.18 -75.53 -28.12
CA ARG A 7 -11.86 -75.71 -27.51
C ARG A 7 -11.88 -75.50 -26.01
N VAL A 8 -11.97 -76.63 -25.32
CA VAL A 8 -11.63 -76.84 -23.91
C VAL A 8 -10.11 -76.92 -23.80
N GLU A 9 -9.48 -76.06 -22.98
CA GLU A 9 -8.15 -76.34 -22.45
C GLU A 9 -8.14 -76.20 -20.92
N ARG A 10 -7.98 -77.36 -20.27
CA ARG A 10 -7.57 -77.52 -18.87
C ARG A 10 -6.06 -77.26 -18.81
N GLY A 11 -5.58 -76.56 -17.78
CA GLY A 11 -4.12 -76.36 -17.67
C GLY A 11 -3.61 -75.83 -16.34
N ARG A 12 -3.50 -76.72 -15.37
CA ARG A 12 -2.45 -76.80 -14.32
C ARG A 12 -2.31 -75.65 -13.31
N ARG A 13 -2.80 -75.93 -12.10
CA ARG A 13 -2.25 -75.43 -10.83
C ARG A 13 -0.85 -76.03 -10.64
N SER A 14 0.15 -75.17 -10.47
CA SER A 14 1.49 -75.55 -10.02
C SER A 14 1.70 -74.95 -8.64
N THR A 15 1.49 -75.76 -7.61
CA THR A 15 1.91 -75.49 -6.23
C THR A 15 3.42 -75.69 -6.16
N ILE A 16 4.19 -74.62 -6.00
CA ILE A 16 5.63 -74.70 -5.68
C ILE A 16 5.78 -74.27 -4.22
N LEU A 17 5.92 -75.27 -3.36
CA LEU A 17 6.51 -75.14 -2.03
C LEU A 17 8.03 -75.10 -2.20
N LEU A 18 8.65 -73.97 -1.84
CA LEU A 18 10.09 -73.91 -1.61
C LEU A 18 10.34 -73.38 -0.19
N THR A 19 10.55 -74.35 0.70
CA THR A 19 11.31 -74.20 1.94
C THR A 19 12.77 -73.94 1.60
N SER A 20 13.33 -72.82 2.05
CA SER A 20 14.78 -72.69 2.24
C SER A 20 15.08 -71.64 3.29
N THR A 21 15.26 -72.11 4.52
CA THR A 21 16.01 -71.44 5.58
C THR A 21 17.49 -71.46 5.21
N GLN A 22 18.06 -70.29 4.89
CA GLN A 22 19.50 -70.09 4.95
C GLN A 22 19.82 -69.00 5.98
N GLN A 23 20.51 -69.44 7.03
CA GLN A 23 21.14 -68.60 8.04
C GLN A 23 22.24 -67.75 7.40
N LEU A 24 22.14 -66.43 7.54
CA LEU A 24 23.21 -65.50 7.22
C LEU A 24 24.12 -65.35 8.45
N GLN A 25 25.42 -65.62 8.27
CA GLN A 25 26.46 -65.26 9.23
C GLN A 25 26.75 -63.75 9.18
N PRO A 26 27.12 -63.11 10.30
CA PRO A 26 27.45 -61.69 10.32
C PRO A 26 28.84 -61.45 9.71
N ILE A 27 28.88 -60.67 8.63
CA ILE A 27 30.11 -60.13 8.06
C ILE A 27 30.45 -58.85 8.84
N THR A 28 31.44 -58.91 9.72
CA THR A 28 32.11 -57.71 10.26
C THR A 28 33.07 -57.18 9.19
N LYS A 29 32.76 -56.04 8.58
CA LYS A 29 33.69 -55.26 7.75
C LYS A 29 34.02 -53.96 8.46
N GLU A 30 35.30 -53.81 8.79
CA GLU A 30 35.92 -52.56 9.19
C GLU A 30 35.85 -51.55 8.02
N THR A 31 35.34 -50.36 8.29
CA THR A 31 35.32 -49.23 7.35
C THR A 31 36.60 -48.39 7.51
N PRO A 32 37.27 -47.99 6.41
CA PRO A 32 38.42 -47.11 6.47
C PRO A 32 38.00 -45.68 6.82
N ALA A 33 38.76 -45.04 7.70
CA ALA A 33 38.59 -43.65 8.11
C ALA A 33 38.83 -42.69 6.94
N GLY A 34 37.81 -41.92 6.56
CA GLY A 34 37.98 -40.80 5.63
C GLY A 34 36.64 -40.21 5.18
N ASN A 35 36.44 -38.93 5.48
CA ASN A 35 35.25 -38.08 5.22
C ASN A 35 34.03 -38.32 6.11
N LYS A 36 34.06 -37.69 7.30
CA LYS A 36 32.85 -37.44 8.08
C LYS A 36 32.07 -36.24 7.51
N PRO A 37 30.73 -36.29 7.48
CA PRO A 37 29.91 -35.24 6.90
C PRO A 37 29.95 -33.95 7.74
N LYS A 38 29.99 -32.80 7.07
CA LYS A 38 29.88 -31.47 7.70
C LYS A 38 28.42 -31.24 8.10
N ILE A 39 28.17 -30.86 9.35
CA ILE A 39 26.82 -30.65 9.89
C ILE A 39 26.60 -29.14 10.08
N ALA A 40 25.55 -28.59 9.47
CA ALA A 40 25.12 -27.20 9.69
C ALA A 40 24.61 -27.00 11.13
N CYS A 41 24.74 -25.80 11.69
CA CYS A 41 24.20 -25.51 13.02
C CYS A 41 22.66 -25.60 13.03
N GLU A 42 22.09 -25.86 14.21
CA GLU A 42 20.68 -26.17 14.37
C GLU A 42 19.75 -25.00 13.97
N ALA A 43 20.20 -23.76 14.15
CA ALA A 43 19.46 -22.57 13.70
C ALA A 43 19.42 -22.46 12.16
N CYS A 44 20.54 -22.65 11.47
CA CYS A 44 20.59 -22.68 10.01
C CYS A 44 19.81 -23.88 9.44
N ARG A 45 19.86 -25.04 10.11
CA ARG A 45 19.07 -26.23 9.75
C ARG A 45 17.57 -25.98 9.88
N ARG A 46 17.10 -25.36 10.98
CA ARG A 46 15.68 -25.03 11.20
C ARG A 46 15.16 -23.93 10.27
N ASN A 47 16.02 -23.00 9.86
CA ASN A 47 15.64 -21.87 9.02
C ASN A 47 15.97 -22.09 7.53
N HIS A 48 16.51 -23.25 7.16
CA HIS A 48 16.91 -23.61 5.79
C HIS A 48 17.83 -22.58 5.11
N VAL A 49 18.70 -21.91 5.87
CA VAL A 49 19.66 -20.91 5.34
C VAL A 49 21.06 -21.50 5.29
N PHE A 50 21.88 -21.08 4.32
CA PHE A 50 23.27 -21.51 4.17
C PHE A 50 24.11 -21.16 5.42
N CYS A 51 24.77 -22.15 6.03
CA CYS A 51 25.59 -21.96 7.23
C CYS A 51 27.04 -21.64 6.85
N THR A 52 27.49 -20.39 7.05
CA THR A 52 28.89 -19.97 6.87
C THR A 52 29.79 -20.28 8.06
N HIS A 53 29.21 -20.64 9.21
CA HIS A 53 29.94 -21.01 10.42
C HIS A 53 30.55 -22.40 10.29
N PHE A 54 31.85 -22.46 10.02
CA PHE A 54 32.64 -23.69 10.05
C PHE A 54 33.71 -23.61 11.14
N LYS A 55 33.75 -24.60 12.06
CA LYS A 55 34.92 -24.89 12.89
C LYS A 55 35.19 -26.39 12.89
N GLY A 56 36.45 -26.78 12.66
CA GLY A 56 36.93 -28.14 12.88
C GLY A 56 36.89 -28.48 14.37
N GLU A 57 36.62 -29.73 14.73
CA GLU A 57 36.39 -30.13 16.11
C GLU A 57 37.62 -29.92 17.02
N GLY A 58 37.31 -29.47 18.25
CA GLY A 58 38.25 -29.27 19.36
C GLY A 58 37.67 -28.47 20.54
N SER A 59 36.50 -27.85 20.41
CA SER A 59 35.88 -27.07 21.50
C SER A 59 34.37 -27.32 21.59
N VAL A 60 33.94 -27.94 22.69
CA VAL A 60 32.53 -27.93 23.11
C VAL A 60 32.32 -26.59 23.82
N VAL A 61 31.52 -25.71 23.22
CA VAL A 61 31.02 -24.50 23.88
C VAL A 61 29.53 -24.66 24.07
N THR A 62 29.11 -24.92 25.31
CA THR A 62 27.74 -24.68 25.75
C THR A 62 27.59 -23.18 26.01
N GLY A 63 27.34 -22.41 24.95
CA GLY A 63 27.13 -20.97 25.02
C GLY A 63 26.25 -20.47 23.86
N PRO A 64 25.35 -19.49 24.09
CA PRO A 64 24.49 -18.96 23.05
C PRO A 64 25.29 -18.13 22.03
N CYS A 65 24.77 -18.06 20.80
CA CYS A 65 25.30 -17.27 19.70
C CYS A 65 25.46 -15.78 20.13
N GLU A 66 26.68 -15.25 20.10
CA GLU A 66 27.03 -13.93 20.66
C GLU A 66 26.52 -12.68 19.89
N GLU A 67 25.59 -12.82 18.93
CA GLU A 67 24.95 -11.66 18.27
C GLU A 67 23.58 -11.28 18.85
N HIS A 68 23.22 -11.81 20.01
CA HIS A 68 22.09 -11.32 20.81
C HIS A 68 22.57 -10.94 22.21
N LEU A 69 23.25 -9.80 22.30
CA LEU A 69 23.43 -9.07 23.54
C LEU A 69 22.77 -7.70 23.47
N ASP A 70 22.10 -7.42 24.57
CA ASP A 70 21.19 -6.33 24.86
C ASP A 70 21.82 -4.93 24.67
N HIS A 71 21.06 -4.02 24.07
CA HIS A 71 21.50 -2.70 23.58
C HIS A 71 21.66 -1.63 24.67
N THR A 72 22.16 -1.97 25.86
CA THR A 72 22.21 -1.02 27.01
C THR A 72 23.60 -0.68 27.54
N GLN A 73 24.70 -1.12 26.93
CA GLN A 73 26.04 -0.76 27.40
C GLN A 73 27.08 -0.60 26.28
N MET A 74 26.96 0.43 25.43
CA MET A 74 28.11 1.01 24.72
C MET A 74 27.90 2.51 24.44
N ALA A 75 27.69 3.29 25.50
CA ALA A 75 27.89 4.73 25.48
C ALA A 75 29.24 5.04 26.16
N ARG A 76 30.33 4.92 25.41
CA ARG A 76 31.60 5.66 25.58
C ARG A 76 32.64 5.14 24.60
N SER A 77 33.26 6.09 23.91
CA SER A 77 34.45 5.92 23.07
C SER A 77 34.18 5.47 21.64
N ARG A 78 34.15 6.42 20.70
CA ARG A 78 35.28 6.57 19.78
C ARG A 78 35.33 7.95 19.15
N LYS A 79 36.52 8.49 19.27
CA LYS A 79 36.98 9.82 18.89
C LYS A 79 37.43 9.75 17.44
N TRP A 80 37.17 10.84 16.72
CA TRP A 80 37.64 11.14 15.37
C TRP A 80 39.12 10.82 15.15
N GLN A 81 39.45 10.24 14.00
CA GLN A 81 40.74 10.44 13.34
C GLN A 81 40.60 10.41 11.82
N SER A 82 41.21 11.43 11.23
CA SER A 82 41.33 11.82 9.83
C SER A 82 42.42 11.08 9.06
N LEU A 83 42.46 11.33 7.74
CA LEU A 83 43.51 11.11 6.72
C LEU A 83 43.16 9.95 5.76
N GLY A 84 43.32 10.06 4.44
CA GLY A 84 44.09 11.02 3.66
C GLY A 84 43.65 11.09 2.19
N LYS A 85 44.16 12.16 1.56
CA LYS A 85 44.06 12.48 0.13
C LYS A 85 44.98 11.57 -0.67
N GLU A 86 44.58 11.17 -1.86
CA GLU A 86 45.51 10.92 -2.97
C GLU A 86 44.96 11.47 -4.29
N ASP A 87 45.81 12.28 -4.92
CA ASP A 87 45.71 12.84 -6.26
C ASP A 87 46.02 11.78 -7.32
N THR A 88 45.32 11.78 -8.45
CA THR A 88 45.92 11.43 -9.75
C THR A 88 45.33 12.27 -10.88
N LYS A 89 46.22 12.77 -11.74
CA LYS A 89 46.00 13.70 -12.85
C LYS A 89 45.92 12.97 -14.21
N HIS A 90 44.95 13.38 -15.04
CA HIS A 90 44.97 13.60 -16.51
C HIS A 90 45.20 12.41 -17.49
N PRO A 91 44.96 12.52 -18.84
CA PRO A 91 44.56 13.69 -19.66
C PRO A 91 43.47 13.49 -20.77
N PHE A 92 42.99 14.64 -21.30
CA PHE A 92 42.57 14.98 -22.68
C PHE A 92 41.63 14.07 -23.52
N LYS A 93 40.53 14.68 -24.01
CA LYS A 93 40.31 14.92 -25.46
C LYS A 93 39.27 16.01 -25.71
N GLN A 94 39.66 16.98 -26.56
CA GLN A 94 38.84 18.06 -27.09
C GLN A 94 38.13 17.57 -28.37
N HIS A 95 36.87 17.94 -28.55
CA HIS A 95 36.28 18.14 -29.88
C HIS A 95 35.37 19.38 -29.87
N LYS A 96 35.69 20.32 -30.76
CA LYS A 96 34.85 21.45 -31.20
C LYS A 96 34.23 21.08 -32.55
N MET A 97 32.95 21.43 -32.75
CA MET A 97 32.32 22.06 -33.94
C MET A 97 30.84 22.26 -33.58
N THR A 98 30.38 23.47 -33.23
CA THR A 98 29.69 24.47 -34.09
C THR A 98 28.50 23.92 -34.87
N ASP A 99 27.27 24.30 -34.48
CA ASP A 99 26.45 25.19 -35.32
C ASP A 99 25.24 25.81 -34.59
N LYS A 100 24.71 26.86 -35.22
CA LYS A 100 23.97 27.99 -34.64
C LYS A 100 22.45 27.90 -34.74
N ASN A 101 21.78 28.49 -33.73
CA ASN A 101 20.52 29.26 -33.75
C ASN A 101 19.15 28.56 -33.96
N PRO A 102 18.02 29.20 -33.57
CA PRO A 102 17.82 30.23 -32.53
C PRO A 102 16.58 30.03 -31.60
N LYS A 103 16.68 30.63 -30.41
CA LYS A 103 15.65 31.38 -29.65
C LYS A 103 14.19 30.88 -29.67
N LEU A 104 13.73 30.37 -28.52
CA LEU A 104 12.41 30.72 -27.97
C LEU A 104 12.53 30.82 -26.44
N GLY A 105 11.92 31.85 -25.88
CA GLY A 105 12.18 32.35 -24.54
C GLY A 105 11.56 31.53 -23.42
N GLU A 106 12.31 31.42 -22.33
CA GLU A 106 11.81 31.13 -21.00
C GLU A 106 11.44 32.46 -20.31
N VAL A 107 10.23 32.54 -19.76
CA VAL A 107 9.96 33.33 -18.56
C VAL A 107 9.39 32.36 -17.52
N THR A 108 10.22 32.20 -16.51
CA THR A 108 10.14 31.52 -15.22
C THR A 108 8.78 31.52 -14.50
N ASP A 109 8.31 30.33 -14.12
CA ASP A 109 7.49 30.13 -12.92
C ASP A 109 8.42 29.97 -11.71
N ALA A 110 8.32 30.92 -10.78
CA ALA A 110 8.99 30.86 -9.50
C ALA A 110 7.94 30.75 -8.37
N GLN A 111 8.11 29.70 -7.58
CA GLN A 111 7.89 29.64 -6.14
C GLN A 111 6.45 29.67 -5.61
N VAL A 112 5.91 28.47 -5.34
CA VAL A 112 5.17 28.21 -4.10
C VAL A 112 5.68 26.89 -3.53
N HIS A 113 6.56 26.97 -2.53
CA HIS A 113 6.91 25.85 -1.66
C HIS A 113 6.04 25.92 -0.39
N ASP A 114 5.50 24.74 -0.05
CA ASP A 114 5.26 24.17 1.27
C ASP A 114 4.58 24.98 2.38
N VAL A 115 3.54 24.39 2.97
CA VAL A 115 3.62 23.57 4.19
C VAL A 115 2.21 23.10 4.49
N LEU A 116 1.94 21.78 4.54
CA LEU A 116 0.99 21.18 5.49
C LEU A 116 1.21 19.66 5.57
N SER A 117 1.88 19.22 6.63
CA SER A 117 1.88 17.85 7.17
C SER A 117 1.40 17.94 8.64
N GLY A 118 0.39 17.14 9.00
CA GLY A 118 -0.37 17.18 10.29
C GLY A 118 0.36 16.61 11.52
N PRO A 119 -0.28 15.92 12.50
CA PRO A 119 -1.71 15.58 12.71
C PRO A 119 -2.26 15.73 14.17
N VAL A 120 -3.59 15.60 14.28
CA VAL A 120 -4.47 15.02 15.35
C VAL A 120 -3.95 14.84 16.80
N ALA A 121 -4.69 15.39 17.78
CA ALA A 121 -5.14 14.67 18.99
C ALA A 121 -6.26 15.42 19.73
N GLU A 122 -7.29 14.65 20.11
CA GLU A 122 -8.41 15.00 21.00
C GLU A 122 -7.92 15.29 22.43
N THR A 123 -8.69 16.06 23.21
CA THR A 123 -9.39 15.68 24.47
C THR A 123 -9.61 16.92 25.36
N ILE A 124 -10.75 16.93 26.08
CA ILE A 124 -11.08 17.65 27.33
C ILE A 124 -11.98 18.89 27.18
N SER A 125 -13.22 18.67 27.61
CA SER A 125 -14.23 19.65 28.01
C SER A 125 -13.85 20.38 29.31
N ASP A 126 -14.45 21.56 29.47
CA ASP A 126 -14.66 22.33 30.70
C ASP A 126 -13.43 22.88 31.44
N GLU A 127 -13.21 24.20 31.31
CA GLU A 127 -13.37 25.18 32.41
C GLU A 127 -12.74 26.55 32.05
N LEU A 128 -13.34 27.61 32.61
CA LEU A 128 -12.78 28.95 32.86
C LEU A 128 -12.53 29.84 31.61
N SER A 129 -13.45 30.75 31.30
CA SER A 129 -13.61 32.08 31.89
C SER A 129 -12.44 33.06 31.61
N VAL A 130 -12.83 34.22 31.09
CA VAL A 130 -12.22 35.55 31.29
C VAL A 130 -11.09 35.99 30.32
N THR A 131 -11.53 36.96 29.50
CA THR A 131 -10.82 38.12 28.91
C THR A 131 -9.73 37.91 27.87
N ASN A 132 -10.02 38.36 26.63
CA ASN A 132 -9.36 39.56 26.12
C ASN A 132 -10.14 40.19 24.96
N ALA A 133 -10.60 41.41 25.22
CA ALA A 133 -11.24 42.29 24.28
C ALA A 133 -10.18 42.92 23.36
N ILE A 134 -10.41 42.85 22.05
CA ILE A 134 -9.81 43.77 21.09
C ILE A 134 -10.89 44.77 20.72
N THR A 135 -10.69 45.97 21.25
CA THR A 135 -11.50 47.18 21.13
C THR A 135 -11.50 47.74 19.71
N TRP A 136 -12.70 47.81 19.11
CA TRP A 136 -13.02 48.74 18.02
C TRP A 136 -13.64 50.02 18.62
N PRO A 137 -13.50 51.19 17.96
CA PRO A 137 -13.64 52.48 18.61
C PRO A 137 -15.06 52.72 19.11
N ARG A 138 -15.09 53.28 20.33
CA ARG A 138 -16.24 53.81 21.06
C ARG A 138 -17.39 54.23 20.14
N LYS A 139 -18.54 53.57 20.31
CA LYS A 139 -19.83 54.23 20.17
C LYS A 139 -19.73 55.56 20.91
N ILE A 140 -19.86 56.66 20.17
CA ILE A 140 -20.23 57.95 20.77
C ILE A 140 -21.51 57.64 21.56
N PRO A 141 -21.58 57.95 22.86
CA PRO A 141 -22.83 57.75 23.57
C PRO A 141 -23.86 58.59 22.85
N GLU A 142 -24.89 57.95 22.30
CA GLU A 142 -26.21 58.56 22.18
C GLU A 142 -26.55 59.02 23.59
N ALA A 143 -26.13 60.24 23.93
CA ALA A 143 -26.64 60.95 25.07
C ALA A 143 -28.13 61.00 24.79
N GLU A 144 -28.91 60.20 25.51
CA GLU A 144 -30.35 60.26 25.49
C GLU A 144 -30.73 61.73 25.68
N TRP A 145 -31.07 62.39 24.58
CA TRP A 145 -31.73 63.66 24.56
C TRP A 145 -33.17 63.36 24.97
N THR A 146 -33.36 63.05 26.25
CA THR A 146 -34.69 62.84 26.79
C THR A 146 -35.44 64.16 26.67
N GLU A 147 -36.70 64.08 26.24
CA GLU A 147 -37.65 65.20 26.17
C GLU A 147 -37.56 66.08 27.43
N GLU A 148 -37.35 65.46 28.60
CA GLU A 148 -37.17 66.12 29.90
C GLU A 148 -35.94 67.03 30.00
N ARG A 149 -34.83 66.70 29.34
CA ARG A 149 -33.62 67.54 29.33
C ARG A 149 -33.83 68.76 28.42
N TRP A 150 -34.51 68.58 27.29
CA TRP A 150 -34.88 69.67 26.40
C TRP A 150 -35.86 70.63 27.08
N GLN A 151 -36.88 70.10 27.76
CA GLN A 151 -37.82 70.90 28.56
C GLN A 151 -37.12 71.63 29.71
N ARG A 152 -36.13 71.04 30.39
CA ARG A 152 -35.34 71.71 31.44
C ARG A 152 -34.52 72.87 30.89
N ILE A 153 -33.84 72.70 29.76
CA ILE A 153 -33.06 73.76 29.11
C ILE A 153 -34.00 74.87 28.62
N HIS A 154 -35.14 74.52 28.03
CA HIS A 154 -36.11 75.49 27.55
C HIS A 154 -36.72 76.30 28.71
N LYS A 155 -37.07 75.66 29.84
CA LYS A 155 -37.54 76.35 31.05
C LYS A 155 -36.48 77.29 31.62
N LYS A 156 -35.21 76.88 31.61
CA LYS A 156 -34.09 77.69 32.12
C LYS A 156 -33.84 78.93 31.26
N LEU A 157 -33.90 78.77 29.93
CA LEU A 157 -33.76 79.88 28.98
C LEU A 157 -34.94 80.86 29.02
N VAL A 158 -36.17 80.38 29.22
CA VAL A 158 -37.35 81.24 29.40
C VAL A 158 -37.25 82.02 30.72
N ALA A 159 -36.85 81.36 31.82
CA ALA A 159 -36.64 82.01 33.11
C ALA A 159 -35.50 83.05 33.09
N GLU A 160 -34.38 82.79 32.39
CA GLU A 160 -33.29 83.78 32.23
C GLU A 160 -33.74 85.00 31.40
N ARG A 161 -34.66 84.80 30.44
CA ARG A 161 -35.19 85.88 29.61
C ARG A 161 -36.21 86.73 30.35
N GLU A 162 -37.07 86.11 31.15
CA GLU A 162 -38.02 86.80 32.05
C GLU A 162 -37.28 87.56 33.16
N ALA A 163 -36.23 86.97 33.74
CA ALA A 163 -35.37 87.64 34.73
C ALA A 163 -34.57 88.82 34.15
N SER A 164 -34.16 88.74 32.87
CA SER A 164 -33.49 89.86 32.19
C SER A 164 -34.47 90.98 31.84
N GLN A 165 -35.73 90.67 31.50
CA GLN A 165 -36.78 91.67 31.25
C GLN A 165 -37.26 92.36 32.54
N GLU A 166 -37.29 91.65 33.68
CA GLU A 166 -37.59 92.27 34.99
C GLU A 166 -36.45 93.13 35.54
N ALA A 167 -35.19 92.86 35.15
CA ALA A 167 -34.03 93.65 35.55
C ALA A 167 -33.86 94.96 34.77
N GLU A 168 -34.38 95.05 33.53
CA GLU A 168 -34.30 96.25 32.68
C GLU A 168 -35.40 97.30 32.98
N LEU A 169 -36.33 97.02 33.89
CA LEU A 169 -37.48 97.89 34.23
C LEU A 169 -37.30 98.73 35.51
N ARG A 170 -36.10 98.79 36.10
CA ARG A 170 -35.76 99.68 37.20
C ARG A 170 -34.48 100.45 36.92
N GLU A 171 -34.60 101.61 36.27
CA GLU A 171 -33.89 102.84 36.64
C GLU A 171 -34.37 104.01 35.74
N THR A 172 -34.95 105.00 36.41
CA THR A 172 -35.35 106.36 35.98
C THR A 172 -34.22 107.16 35.29
N PRO A 173 -34.43 108.28 34.55
CA PRO A 173 -35.39 109.34 34.90
C PRO A 173 -36.14 110.10 33.78
N HIS A 174 -37.29 110.61 34.20
CA HIS A 174 -38.09 111.67 33.58
C HIS A 174 -37.28 112.95 33.28
N PRO A 175 -37.36 113.48 32.06
CA PRO A 175 -37.18 114.91 31.80
C PRO A 175 -38.53 115.58 31.51
N GLU A 176 -38.65 116.79 32.02
CA GLU A 176 -39.80 117.68 31.96
C GLU A 176 -40.19 118.03 30.52
N LEU A 177 -41.50 118.03 30.27
CA LEU A 177 -42.12 118.37 28.99
C LEU A 177 -42.20 119.89 28.86
N ASP A 178 -41.49 120.42 27.87
CA ASP A 178 -41.54 121.81 27.44
C ASP A 178 -42.35 121.93 26.13
N ASP A 179 -43.41 122.72 26.16
CA ASP A 179 -44.66 122.54 25.40
C ASP A 179 -44.65 123.16 23.97
N LYS A 180 -43.55 123.07 23.22
CA LYS A 180 -43.47 123.64 21.84
C LYS A 180 -42.56 122.89 20.85
N ASN A 181 -42.58 121.55 20.75
CA ASN A 181 -42.07 120.85 19.54
C ASN A 181 -42.51 119.37 19.39
N LEU A 182 -43.75 119.02 19.71
CA LEU A 182 -44.24 117.63 19.78
C LEU A 182 -44.50 116.98 18.40
N GLY A 183 -44.68 117.77 17.33
CA GLY A 183 -45.04 117.27 15.99
C GLY A 183 -43.88 116.61 15.23
N GLU A 184 -42.64 117.06 15.46
CA GLU A 184 -41.45 116.59 14.73
C GLU A 184 -40.79 115.35 15.34
N GLN A 185 -41.01 115.10 16.63
CA GLN A 185 -40.50 113.90 17.31
C GLN A 185 -41.43 112.69 17.12
N LEU A 186 -42.75 112.90 17.08
CA LEU A 186 -43.73 111.86 16.75
C LEU A 186 -43.62 111.39 15.29
N SER A 187 -43.22 112.26 14.36
CA SER A 187 -42.97 111.87 12.97
C SER A 187 -41.71 110.99 12.85
N LYS A 188 -40.62 111.32 13.55
CA LYS A 188 -39.39 110.50 13.59
C LYS A 188 -39.60 109.12 14.23
N LEU A 189 -40.38 109.03 15.31
CA LEU A 189 -40.71 107.75 15.96
C LEU A 189 -41.62 106.86 15.09
N ARG A 190 -42.58 107.46 14.37
CA ARG A 190 -43.40 106.74 13.38
C ARG A 190 -42.56 106.24 12.20
N GLU A 191 -41.60 107.03 11.74
CA GLU A 191 -40.68 106.64 10.67
C GLU A 191 -39.75 105.50 11.12
N GLN A 192 -39.20 105.56 12.35
CA GLN A 192 -38.38 104.48 12.91
C GLN A 192 -39.17 103.19 13.15
N SER A 193 -40.40 103.29 13.68
CA SER A 193 -41.28 102.14 13.87
C SER A 193 -41.64 101.48 12.53
N LYS A 194 -41.88 102.29 11.49
CA LYS A 194 -42.10 101.80 10.13
C LYS A 194 -40.86 101.11 9.56
N GLN A 195 -39.67 101.69 9.74
CA GLN A 195 -38.40 101.08 9.31
C GLN A 195 -38.12 99.75 10.03
N GLN A 196 -38.40 99.65 11.32
CA GLN A 196 -38.29 98.39 12.07
C GLN A 196 -39.32 97.35 11.62
N SER A 197 -40.56 97.77 11.38
CA SER A 197 -41.60 96.90 10.81
C SER A 197 -41.17 96.35 9.44
N ASP A 198 -40.66 97.20 8.56
CA ASP A 198 -40.16 96.78 7.24
C ASP A 198 -38.94 95.85 7.36
N GLN A 199 -38.04 96.10 8.32
CA GLN A 199 -36.88 95.24 8.58
C GLN A 199 -37.28 93.87 9.13
N THR A 200 -38.24 93.82 10.07
CA THR A 200 -38.77 92.56 10.60
C THR A 200 -39.51 91.76 9.54
N SER A 201 -40.29 92.42 8.67
CA SER A 201 -40.95 91.77 7.53
C SER A 201 -39.93 91.15 6.57
N ARG A 202 -38.83 91.85 6.25
CA ARG A 202 -37.76 91.32 5.39
C ARG A 202 -37.03 90.13 6.01
N LEU A 203 -36.78 90.16 7.32
CA LEU A 203 -36.17 89.04 8.04
C LEU A 203 -37.10 87.84 8.11
N GLN A 204 -38.40 88.08 8.29
CA GLN A 204 -39.42 87.03 8.29
C GLN A 204 -39.51 86.38 6.91
N ASP A 205 -39.57 87.17 5.83
CA ASP A 205 -39.55 86.65 4.46
C ASP A 205 -38.26 85.88 4.14
N HIS A 206 -37.11 86.35 4.62
CA HIS A 206 -35.84 85.65 4.47
C HIS A 206 -35.83 84.31 5.23
N ASN A 207 -36.34 84.27 6.46
CA ASN A 207 -36.45 83.05 7.25
C ASN A 207 -37.42 82.04 6.63
N VAL A 208 -38.53 82.51 6.05
CA VAL A 208 -39.46 81.64 5.31
C VAL A 208 -38.77 81.02 4.10
N ARG A 209 -38.03 81.82 3.32
CA ARG A 209 -37.26 81.32 2.16
C ARG A 209 -36.18 80.33 2.56
N GLN A 210 -35.45 80.58 3.65
CA GLN A 210 -34.48 79.61 4.20
C GLN A 210 -35.17 78.33 4.66
N GLY A 211 -36.32 78.44 5.33
CA GLY A 211 -37.13 77.29 5.73
C GLY A 211 -37.58 76.44 4.53
N ASP A 212 -38.01 77.08 3.44
CA ASP A 212 -38.38 76.38 2.20
C ASP A 212 -37.19 75.71 1.50
N GLN A 213 -36.02 76.37 1.51
CA GLN A 213 -34.77 75.78 1.00
C GLN A 213 -34.37 74.54 1.83
N LEU A 214 -34.43 74.62 3.16
CA LEU A 214 -34.12 73.50 4.05
C LEU A 214 -35.11 72.34 3.88
N ARG A 215 -36.42 72.63 3.74
CA ARG A 215 -37.43 71.61 3.43
C ARG A 215 -37.16 70.91 2.10
N THR A 216 -36.74 71.67 1.09
CA THR A 216 -36.40 71.10 -0.22
C THR A 216 -35.14 70.22 -0.14
N GLN A 217 -34.12 70.64 0.61
CA GLN A 217 -32.92 69.83 0.86
C GLN A 217 -33.23 68.56 1.67
N ALA A 218 -34.07 68.66 2.71
CA ALA A 218 -34.52 67.49 3.47
C ALA A 218 -35.23 66.48 2.57
N GLY A 219 -36.17 66.94 1.73
CA GLY A 219 -36.83 66.06 0.76
C GLY A 219 -35.91 65.46 -0.32
N GLN A 220 -34.77 66.09 -0.61
CA GLN A 220 -33.74 65.49 -1.48
C GLN A 220 -32.92 64.43 -0.75
N LEU A 221 -32.58 64.66 0.53
CA LEU A 221 -31.88 63.70 1.37
C LEU A 221 -32.72 62.45 1.63
N ASP A 222 -34.02 62.61 1.90
CA ASP A 222 -34.95 61.48 2.07
C ASP A 222 -34.99 60.60 0.82
N LYS A 223 -35.06 61.21 -0.38
CA LYS A 223 -35.00 60.46 -1.65
C LYS A 223 -33.66 59.74 -1.84
N GLN A 224 -32.55 60.34 -1.41
CA GLN A 224 -31.24 59.69 -1.47
C GLN A 224 -31.15 58.54 -0.48
N HIS A 225 -31.73 58.68 0.71
CA HIS A 225 -31.79 57.62 1.71
C HIS A 225 -32.61 56.42 1.20
N ASP A 226 -33.81 56.66 0.65
CA ASP A 226 -34.65 55.61 0.06
C ASP A 226 -33.93 54.86 -1.08
N LEU A 227 -33.14 55.58 -1.89
CA LEU A 227 -32.34 54.97 -2.95
C LEU A 227 -31.21 54.12 -2.38
N LEU A 228 -30.50 54.61 -1.37
CA LEU A 228 -29.43 53.86 -0.70
C LEU A 228 -29.98 52.60 -0.03
N GLU A 229 -31.14 52.65 0.61
CA GLU A 229 -31.77 51.50 1.25
C GLU A 229 -32.13 50.42 0.21
N ARG A 230 -32.71 50.81 -0.94
CA ARG A 230 -32.98 49.89 -2.04
C ARG A 230 -31.71 49.26 -2.62
N GLU A 231 -30.63 50.02 -2.74
CA GLU A 231 -29.34 49.49 -3.20
C GLU A 231 -28.72 48.54 -2.17
N GLN A 232 -28.80 48.84 -0.87
CA GLN A 232 -28.37 47.93 0.19
C GLN A 232 -29.16 46.62 0.17
N GLU A 233 -30.47 46.67 -0.06
CA GLU A 233 -31.30 45.48 -0.18
C GLU A 233 -30.90 44.61 -1.40
N LYS A 234 -30.59 45.24 -2.54
CA LYS A 234 -30.07 44.54 -3.73
C LYS A 234 -28.73 43.87 -3.45
N VAL A 235 -27.81 44.56 -2.78
CA VAL A 235 -26.50 44.01 -2.40
C VAL A 235 -26.67 42.83 -1.43
N ALA A 236 -27.57 42.92 -0.45
CA ALA A 236 -27.85 41.82 0.46
C ALA A 236 -28.38 40.58 -0.28
N LYS A 237 -29.31 40.75 -1.23
CA LYS A 237 -29.82 39.66 -2.08
C LYS A 237 -28.73 39.03 -2.96
N GLN A 238 -27.81 39.84 -3.49
CA GLN A 238 -26.66 39.35 -4.24
C GLN A 238 -25.70 38.56 -3.35
N HIS A 239 -25.38 39.04 -2.14
CA HIS A 239 -24.54 38.31 -1.19
C HIS A 239 -25.16 36.97 -0.77
N GLU A 240 -26.48 36.90 -0.58
CA GLU A 240 -27.15 35.64 -0.29
C GLU A 240 -27.04 34.65 -1.47
N THR A 241 -27.18 35.15 -2.70
CA THR A 241 -27.02 34.33 -3.92
C THR A 241 -25.60 33.80 -4.06
N ILE A 242 -24.60 34.66 -3.86
CA ILE A 242 -23.18 34.28 -3.86
C ILE A 242 -22.91 33.22 -2.79
N ARG A 243 -23.48 33.38 -1.58
CA ARG A 243 -23.35 32.40 -0.51
C ARG A 243 -23.93 31.04 -0.90
N LYS A 244 -25.14 31.00 -1.48
CA LYS A 244 -25.75 29.76 -1.99
C LYS A 244 -24.92 29.10 -3.08
N GLN A 245 -24.35 29.89 -4.00
CA GLN A 245 -23.46 29.38 -5.06
C GLN A 245 -22.16 28.82 -4.48
N ASN A 246 -21.54 29.48 -3.50
CA ASN A 246 -20.36 28.97 -2.81
C ASN A 246 -20.65 27.66 -2.06
N ASP A 247 -21.78 27.56 -1.36
CA ASP A 247 -22.19 26.32 -0.69
C ASP A 247 -22.40 25.17 -1.70
N GLN A 248 -22.94 25.48 -2.89
CA GLN A 248 -23.09 24.51 -3.97
C GLN A 248 -21.73 24.09 -4.55
N LEU A 249 -20.80 25.02 -4.76
CA LEU A 249 -19.44 24.72 -5.21
C LEU A 249 -18.68 23.83 -4.22
N LEU A 250 -18.82 24.07 -2.91
CA LEU A 250 -18.22 23.22 -1.88
C LEU A 250 -18.76 21.78 -1.94
N ARG A 251 -20.08 21.62 -2.12
CA ARG A 251 -20.70 20.30 -2.29
C ARG A 251 -20.21 19.60 -3.57
N GLN A 252 -20.09 20.33 -4.67
CA GLN A 252 -19.53 19.79 -5.91
C GLN A 252 -18.06 19.38 -5.74
N GLY A 253 -17.26 20.18 -5.03
CA GLY A 253 -15.87 19.85 -4.72
C GLY A 253 -15.75 18.55 -3.91
N PHE A 254 -16.63 18.32 -2.93
CA PHE A 254 -16.69 17.07 -2.19
C PHE A 254 -17.03 15.88 -3.09
N ILE A 255 -18.06 16.01 -3.94
CA ILE A 255 -18.48 14.95 -4.88
C ILE A 255 -17.34 14.61 -5.86
N VAL A 256 -16.68 15.63 -6.43
CA VAL A 256 -15.55 15.43 -7.34
C VAL A 256 -14.41 14.70 -6.65
N ARG A 257 -14.08 15.07 -5.40
CA ARG A 257 -13.04 14.39 -4.64
C ARG A 257 -13.40 12.93 -4.36
N GLN A 258 -14.63 12.66 -3.94
CA GLN A 258 -15.12 11.30 -3.70
C GLN A 258 -15.09 10.46 -4.99
N ALA A 259 -15.52 11.04 -6.11
CA ALA A 259 -15.47 10.37 -7.42
C ALA A 259 -14.03 10.12 -7.89
N GLN A 260 -13.11 11.06 -7.65
CA GLN A 260 -11.68 10.87 -7.93
C GLN A 260 -11.09 9.76 -7.07
N GLU A 261 -11.35 9.75 -5.76
CA GLU A 261 -10.89 8.70 -4.86
C GLU A 261 -11.46 7.32 -5.24
N GLN A 262 -12.75 7.27 -5.60
CA GLN A 262 -13.38 6.04 -6.07
C GLN A 262 -12.73 5.57 -7.37
N LYS A 263 -12.54 6.45 -8.35
CA LYS A 263 -11.89 6.11 -9.62
C LYS A 263 -10.43 5.68 -9.39
N HIS A 264 -9.71 6.30 -8.46
CA HIS A 264 -8.37 5.86 -8.08
C HIS A 264 -8.40 4.45 -7.48
N ARG A 265 -9.35 4.14 -6.59
CA ARG A 265 -9.54 2.78 -6.07
C ARG A 265 -9.87 1.78 -7.17
N GLU A 266 -10.81 2.11 -8.05
CA GLU A 266 -11.19 1.27 -9.20
C GLU A 266 -10.01 1.04 -10.15
N LEU A 267 -9.18 2.05 -10.42
CA LEU A 267 -7.95 1.89 -11.22
C LEU A 267 -6.92 1.01 -10.52
N HIS A 268 -6.77 1.15 -9.19
CA HIS A 268 -5.89 0.28 -8.41
C HIS A 268 -6.41 -1.18 -8.38
N GLU A 269 -7.72 -1.38 -8.28
CA GLU A 269 -8.36 -2.70 -8.32
C GLU A 269 -8.27 -3.32 -9.71
N ALA A 270 -8.62 -2.58 -10.78
CA ALA A 270 -8.51 -3.04 -12.16
C ALA A 270 -7.07 -3.44 -12.52
N ARG A 271 -6.06 -2.69 -12.05
CA ARG A 271 -4.64 -3.06 -12.20
C ARG A 271 -4.31 -4.40 -11.55
N ARG A 272 -4.93 -4.72 -10.41
CA ARG A 272 -4.74 -5.98 -9.68
C ARG A 272 -5.53 -7.15 -10.27
N THR A 273 -6.61 -6.88 -11.01
CA THR A 273 -7.35 -7.93 -11.75
C THR A 273 -6.58 -8.55 -12.92
N ARG A 274 -5.41 -8.01 -13.30
CA ARG A 274 -4.49 -8.61 -14.29
C ARG A 274 -4.08 -10.04 -13.93
N PHE A 275 -4.08 -10.39 -12.65
CA PHE A 275 -3.75 -11.72 -12.15
C PHE A 275 -5.02 -12.46 -11.74
N SER A 276 -5.88 -12.75 -12.73
CA SER A 276 -7.03 -13.60 -12.50
C SER A 276 -6.56 -15.01 -12.11
N ASP A 277 -7.31 -15.67 -11.24
CA ASP A 277 -7.05 -17.07 -10.89
C ASP A 277 -6.87 -17.93 -12.13
N GLU A 278 -7.68 -17.71 -13.17
CA GLU A 278 -7.65 -18.50 -14.40
C GLU A 278 -6.31 -18.39 -15.12
N ASN A 279 -5.74 -17.19 -15.19
CA ASN A 279 -4.39 -17.00 -15.73
C ASN A 279 -3.34 -17.72 -14.87
N THR A 280 -3.45 -17.61 -13.54
CA THR A 280 -2.57 -18.35 -12.61
C THR A 280 -2.70 -19.86 -12.80
N ARG A 281 -3.92 -20.41 -12.94
CA ARG A 281 -4.15 -21.85 -13.20
C ARG A 281 -3.48 -22.27 -14.49
N SER A 282 -3.69 -21.52 -15.58
CA SER A 282 -3.08 -21.82 -16.88
C SER A 282 -1.55 -21.82 -16.81
N LYS A 283 -0.94 -20.87 -16.10
CA LYS A 283 0.52 -20.81 -15.94
C LYS A 283 1.06 -21.95 -15.07
N LEU A 284 0.34 -22.33 -14.01
CA LEU A 284 0.67 -23.51 -13.20
C LEU A 284 0.63 -24.80 -14.03
N GLU A 285 -0.35 -24.96 -14.94
CA GLU A 285 -0.42 -26.11 -15.84
C GLU A 285 0.74 -26.14 -16.85
N ILE A 286 1.12 -24.98 -17.39
CA ILE A 286 2.29 -24.85 -18.28
C ILE A 286 3.56 -25.26 -17.52
N LEU A 287 3.76 -24.72 -16.31
CA LEU A 287 4.90 -25.04 -15.46
C LEU A 287 4.95 -26.55 -15.11
N ALA A 288 3.82 -27.14 -14.71
CA ALA A 288 3.72 -28.58 -14.43
C ALA A 288 4.08 -29.42 -15.67
N SER A 289 3.59 -29.01 -16.85
CA SER A 289 3.90 -29.68 -18.11
C SER A 289 5.37 -29.55 -18.50
N ALA A 290 6.01 -28.40 -18.22
CA ALA A 290 7.42 -28.17 -18.45
C ALA A 290 8.29 -29.08 -17.56
N VAL A 291 7.98 -29.19 -16.26
CA VAL A 291 8.67 -30.10 -15.33
C VAL A 291 8.49 -31.56 -15.74
N GLN A 292 7.29 -31.94 -16.18
CA GLN A 292 7.01 -33.29 -16.67
C GLN A 292 7.82 -33.63 -17.92
N SER A 293 7.88 -32.70 -18.89
CA SER A 293 8.66 -32.84 -20.12
C SER A 293 10.16 -32.96 -19.81
N PHE A 294 10.65 -32.08 -18.93
CA PHE A 294 12.02 -32.08 -18.44
C PHE A 294 12.39 -33.42 -17.80
N SER A 295 11.54 -33.90 -16.88
CA SER A 295 11.78 -35.16 -16.16
C SER A 295 11.79 -36.36 -17.11
N ARG A 296 10.98 -36.33 -18.18
CA ARG A 296 10.98 -37.38 -19.21
C ARG A 296 12.29 -37.43 -20.00
N GLY A 297 12.87 -36.28 -20.36
CA GLY A 297 14.12 -36.22 -21.12
C GLY A 297 15.37 -36.45 -20.26
N ASN A 298 15.33 -35.96 -19.02
CA ASN A 298 16.52 -35.80 -18.19
C ASN A 298 16.58 -36.75 -16.98
N ALA A 299 15.59 -37.60 -16.71
CA ALA A 299 15.74 -38.63 -15.68
C ALA A 299 16.83 -39.66 -16.05
N ILE A 300 17.57 -40.17 -15.05
CA ILE A 300 18.53 -41.26 -15.26
C ILE A 300 17.83 -42.59 -15.53
N ASP A 301 18.46 -43.43 -16.34
CA ASP A 301 18.04 -44.81 -16.53
C ASP A 301 18.58 -45.65 -15.35
N CYS A 302 17.79 -45.83 -14.29
CA CYS A 302 18.19 -46.71 -13.18
C CYS A 302 17.95 -48.18 -13.55
N ALA A 303 19.03 -48.97 -13.52
CA ALA A 303 18.96 -50.42 -13.71
C ALA A 303 18.40 -51.18 -12.49
N SER A 304 18.39 -50.59 -11.27
CA SER A 304 17.89 -51.26 -10.05
C SER A 304 17.32 -50.30 -9.00
N ILE A 305 16.36 -50.78 -8.22
CA ILE A 305 15.61 -50.00 -7.22
C ILE A 305 16.30 -49.92 -5.85
N GLN A 306 17.15 -50.89 -5.53
CA GLN A 306 18.04 -50.82 -4.37
C GLN A 306 18.94 -49.57 -4.43
N SER A 307 19.25 -49.11 -5.65
CA SER A 307 19.95 -47.84 -5.87
C SER A 307 19.06 -46.62 -5.54
N LEU A 308 17.77 -46.63 -5.92
CA LEU A 308 16.84 -45.52 -5.65
C LEU A 308 16.50 -45.36 -4.17
N ALA A 309 16.20 -46.46 -3.48
CA ALA A 309 15.92 -46.42 -2.05
C ALA A 309 17.15 -45.92 -1.25
N ALA A 310 18.36 -46.36 -1.61
CA ALA A 310 19.58 -45.87 -0.98
C ALA A 310 19.81 -44.36 -1.22
N ILE A 311 19.57 -43.87 -2.45
CA ILE A 311 19.67 -42.45 -2.81
C ILE A 311 18.74 -41.59 -1.94
N PHE A 312 17.53 -42.07 -1.67
CA PHE A 312 16.53 -41.32 -0.93
C PHE A 312 16.51 -41.56 0.58
N HIS A 313 17.07 -42.66 1.06
CA HIS A 313 17.22 -42.89 2.50
C HIS A 313 18.11 -41.80 3.12
N GLU A 314 19.07 -41.25 2.36
CA GLU A 314 19.86 -40.08 2.75
C GLU A 314 19.06 -38.76 2.77
N ARG A 315 17.83 -38.75 2.21
CA ARG A 315 16.98 -37.57 1.98
C ARG A 315 15.57 -37.71 2.53
N GLN A 316 15.44 -38.51 3.59
CA GLN A 316 14.15 -38.89 4.12
C GLN A 316 13.26 -37.66 4.41
N GLU A 317 13.83 -36.57 4.95
CA GLU A 317 13.08 -35.33 5.23
C GLU A 317 12.48 -34.65 3.98
N GLU A 318 13.17 -34.69 2.83
CA GLU A 318 12.68 -34.10 1.57
C GLU A 318 11.63 -34.97 0.90
N ALA A 319 11.66 -36.29 1.13
CA ALA A 319 10.75 -37.27 0.53
C ALA A 319 9.41 -37.39 1.28
N VAL A 320 9.41 -37.16 2.59
CA VAL A 320 8.24 -37.25 3.48
C VAL A 320 6.99 -36.51 2.97
N PRO A 321 7.06 -35.27 2.44
CA PRO A 321 5.88 -34.59 1.93
C PRO A 321 5.41 -35.10 0.55
N ILE A 322 6.16 -35.97 -0.10
CA ILE A 322 5.95 -36.37 -1.49
C ILE A 322 5.52 -37.84 -1.60
N LEU A 323 6.01 -38.71 -0.71
CA LEU A 323 6.01 -40.14 -0.92
C LEU A 323 5.71 -40.93 0.38
N LYS A 324 4.86 -41.97 0.29
CA LYS A 324 4.63 -42.94 1.37
C LYS A 324 5.66 -44.07 1.35
N ASP A 325 5.88 -44.70 2.49
CA ASP A 325 6.85 -45.79 2.63
C ASP A 325 6.56 -46.97 1.68
N GLU A 326 5.30 -47.31 1.43
CA GLU A 326 4.95 -48.41 0.51
C GLU A 326 5.27 -48.09 -0.96
N ALA A 327 5.40 -46.80 -1.31
CA ALA A 327 5.70 -46.38 -2.66
C ALA A 327 7.06 -46.89 -3.15
N TRP A 328 8.03 -47.07 -2.24
CA TRP A 328 9.34 -47.63 -2.60
C TRP A 328 9.22 -49.01 -3.24
N MET A 329 8.36 -49.86 -2.68
CA MET A 329 8.14 -51.21 -3.18
C MET A 329 7.34 -51.20 -4.48
N ALA A 330 6.38 -50.30 -4.62
CA ALA A 330 5.56 -50.18 -5.82
C ALA A 330 6.36 -49.62 -7.02
N LEU A 331 7.23 -48.64 -6.76
CA LEU A 331 8.22 -48.15 -7.75
C LEU A 331 9.26 -49.23 -8.08
N ALA A 332 9.43 -50.24 -7.19
CA ALA A 332 10.31 -51.38 -7.40
C ALA A 332 9.76 -52.48 -8.32
N ALA A 333 8.44 -52.66 -8.36
CA ALA A 333 7.85 -53.73 -9.14
C ALA A 333 8.07 -53.51 -10.66
N SER A 334 8.43 -54.59 -11.36
CA SER A 334 9.25 -54.65 -12.59
C SER A 334 8.72 -54.01 -13.89
N GLN A 335 7.55 -53.36 -13.89
CA GLN A 335 7.11 -52.49 -15.01
C GLN A 335 7.35 -51.00 -14.73
N SER A 336 7.47 -50.64 -13.46
CA SER A 336 7.72 -49.28 -12.97
C SER A 336 9.19 -48.88 -13.06
N GLY A 337 10.13 -49.83 -13.21
CA GLY A 337 11.57 -49.54 -13.13
C GLY A 337 12.06 -48.47 -14.10
N ARG A 338 11.43 -48.34 -15.28
CA ARG A 338 11.72 -47.26 -16.24
C ARG A 338 11.07 -45.92 -15.87
N TRP A 339 9.93 -45.95 -15.19
CA TRP A 339 9.16 -44.76 -14.83
C TRP A 339 9.53 -44.22 -13.45
N GLY A 340 10.05 -45.05 -12.54
CA GLY A 340 10.33 -44.69 -11.15
C GLY A 340 11.25 -43.49 -11.02
N PRO A 341 12.45 -43.49 -11.62
CA PRO A 341 13.34 -42.31 -11.59
C PRO A 341 12.67 -41.05 -12.14
N ARG A 342 11.85 -41.20 -13.19
CA ARG A 342 11.12 -40.07 -13.80
C ARG A 342 10.05 -39.51 -12.87
N ILE A 343 9.21 -40.37 -12.28
CA ILE A 343 8.15 -39.98 -11.34
C ILE A 343 8.78 -39.28 -10.13
N LEU A 344 9.87 -39.84 -9.60
CA LEU A 344 10.58 -39.27 -8.45
C LEU A 344 11.24 -37.92 -8.80
N LEU A 345 11.87 -37.81 -9.97
CA LEU A 345 12.45 -36.54 -10.42
C LEU A 345 11.36 -35.47 -10.60
N GLU A 346 10.25 -35.82 -11.24
CA GLU A 346 9.10 -34.93 -11.44
C GLU A 346 8.53 -34.46 -10.09
N ALA A 347 8.31 -35.39 -9.16
CA ALA A 347 7.78 -35.10 -7.84
C ALA A 347 8.70 -34.19 -7.01
N CYS A 348 10.01 -34.50 -6.98
CA CYS A 348 10.98 -33.70 -6.26
C CYS A 348 11.15 -32.29 -6.86
N LEU A 349 11.17 -32.18 -8.19
CA LEU A 349 11.26 -30.89 -8.86
C LEU A 349 10.03 -30.04 -8.57
N ASN A 350 8.82 -30.58 -8.77
CA ASN A 350 7.59 -29.83 -8.53
C ASN A 350 7.50 -29.40 -7.07
N TRP A 351 7.80 -30.28 -6.11
CA TRP A 351 7.81 -29.91 -4.69
C TRP A 351 8.82 -28.79 -4.39
N SER A 352 10.06 -28.94 -4.84
CA SER A 352 11.11 -27.94 -4.54
C SER A 352 10.89 -26.62 -5.28
N ILE A 353 10.42 -26.64 -6.53
CA ILE A 353 10.09 -25.42 -7.29
C ILE A 353 8.89 -24.71 -6.65
N CYS A 354 7.85 -25.45 -6.25
CA CYS A 354 6.70 -24.83 -5.60
C CYS A 354 7.08 -24.26 -4.24
N ARG A 355 7.85 -25.01 -3.42
CA ARG A 355 8.21 -24.61 -2.07
C ARG A 355 9.24 -23.49 -2.03
N SER A 356 10.31 -23.60 -2.83
CA SER A 356 11.44 -22.66 -2.79
C SER A 356 11.33 -21.56 -3.85
N GLY A 357 10.58 -21.79 -4.91
CA GLY A 357 10.31 -20.82 -5.97
C GLY A 357 8.98 -20.10 -5.73
N LEU A 358 7.85 -20.79 -5.88
CA LEU A 358 6.52 -20.18 -5.91
C LEU A 358 6.07 -19.56 -4.58
N LEU A 359 6.33 -20.21 -3.45
CA LEU A 359 5.86 -19.74 -2.14
C LEU A 359 6.73 -18.65 -1.49
N ILE A 360 7.91 -18.38 -2.04
CA ILE A 360 8.85 -17.41 -1.47
C ILE A 360 8.83 -16.17 -2.36
N PRO A 361 7.95 -15.19 -2.11
CA PRO A 361 7.73 -14.05 -3.00
C PRO A 361 8.92 -13.09 -3.10
N PHE A 362 9.96 -13.28 -2.28
CA PHE A 362 11.17 -12.44 -2.23
C PHE A 362 12.44 -13.20 -2.62
N ASN A 363 12.32 -14.40 -3.21
CA ASN A 363 13.47 -15.23 -3.59
C ASN A 363 14.44 -14.49 -4.54
N PHE A 364 13.95 -13.57 -5.38
CA PHE A 364 14.75 -12.76 -6.28
C PHE A 364 15.77 -11.88 -5.54
N LEU A 365 15.50 -11.50 -4.28
CA LEU A 365 16.42 -10.68 -3.49
C LEU A 365 17.70 -11.43 -3.09
N ASP A 366 17.71 -12.76 -3.11
CA ASP A 366 18.93 -13.55 -2.84
C ASP A 366 20.00 -13.34 -3.93
N GLY A 367 19.63 -12.83 -5.11
CA GLY A 367 20.56 -12.53 -6.19
C GLY A 367 21.14 -11.11 -6.18
N MET A 368 20.75 -10.27 -5.21
CA MET A 368 21.27 -8.91 -5.06
C MET A 368 22.79 -8.94 -4.76
N ARG A 369 23.52 -7.89 -5.17
CA ARG A 369 24.99 -7.93 -5.33
C ARG A 369 25.75 -7.71 -4.03
N ASP A 370 25.15 -7.02 -3.07
CA ASP A 370 25.79 -6.61 -1.82
C ASP A 370 25.37 -7.50 -0.66
N GLU A 371 26.30 -7.81 0.26
CA GLU A 371 25.99 -8.52 1.51
C GLU A 371 24.92 -7.76 2.32
N ILE A 372 24.93 -6.44 2.22
CA ILE A 372 23.91 -5.56 2.83
C ILE A 372 22.52 -5.84 2.22
N GLU A 373 22.44 -6.05 0.90
CA GLU A 373 21.18 -6.29 0.19
C GLU A 373 20.63 -7.70 0.45
N THR A 374 21.50 -8.72 0.57
CA THR A 374 21.09 -10.07 0.99
C THR A 374 20.51 -10.06 2.41
N GLY A 375 21.01 -9.16 3.27
CA GLY A 375 20.43 -8.90 4.59
C GLY A 375 18.97 -8.43 4.53
N ILE A 376 18.59 -7.66 3.51
CA ILE A 376 17.22 -7.15 3.32
C ILE A 376 16.26 -8.30 3.02
N ALA A 377 16.62 -9.23 2.12
CA ALA A 377 15.80 -10.41 1.79
C ALA A 377 15.45 -11.22 3.04
N THR A 378 16.48 -11.48 3.85
CA THR A 378 16.37 -12.22 5.10
C THR A 378 15.49 -11.47 6.11
N GLN A 379 15.68 -10.15 6.26
CA GLN A 379 14.90 -9.32 7.19
C GLN A 379 13.43 -9.21 6.77
N LEU A 380 13.14 -9.04 5.48
CA LEU A 380 11.76 -9.01 4.96
C LEU A 380 11.07 -10.35 5.19
N THR A 381 11.74 -11.46 4.90
CA THR A 381 11.21 -12.80 5.17
C THR A 381 10.92 -13.01 6.66
N GLN A 382 11.86 -12.62 7.53
CA GLN A 382 11.66 -12.68 8.99
C GLN A 382 10.52 -11.78 9.46
N MET A 383 10.38 -10.59 8.89
CA MET A 383 9.29 -9.67 9.19
C MET A 383 7.94 -10.28 8.83
N ILE A 384 7.80 -10.81 7.60
CA ILE A 384 6.56 -11.45 7.14
C ILE A 384 6.20 -12.64 8.03
N TRP A 385 7.19 -13.47 8.39
CA TRP A 385 6.96 -14.58 9.31
C TRP A 385 6.54 -14.14 10.73
N LYS A 386 7.12 -13.06 11.26
CA LYS A 386 6.68 -12.48 12.54
C LYS A 386 5.25 -11.95 12.46
N LEU A 387 4.89 -11.31 11.34
CA LEU A 387 3.53 -10.84 11.11
C LEU A 387 2.54 -12.01 10.94
N GLU A 388 2.95 -13.08 10.27
CA GLU A 388 2.17 -14.32 10.14
C GLU A 388 1.86 -14.94 11.51
N LYS A 389 2.85 -15.01 12.39
CA LYS A 389 2.65 -15.47 13.78
C LYS A 389 1.73 -14.56 14.59
N ALA A 390 1.80 -13.25 14.36
CA ALA A 390 1.03 -12.27 15.13
C ALA A 390 -0.43 -12.16 14.66
N TYR A 391 -0.67 -12.24 13.35
CA TYR A 391 -1.98 -11.98 12.75
C TYR A 391 -2.67 -13.21 12.16
N GLY A 392 -1.96 -14.32 11.97
CA GLY A 392 -2.44 -15.51 11.25
C GLY A 392 -2.10 -15.49 9.76
N ILE A 393 -1.95 -16.69 9.17
CA ILE A 393 -1.67 -16.91 7.74
C ILE A 393 -2.77 -16.36 6.82
N ASP A 394 -4.01 -16.37 7.31
CA ASP A 394 -5.22 -15.94 6.64
C ASP A 394 -5.56 -14.47 6.89
N SER A 395 -4.65 -13.70 7.48
CA SER A 395 -4.88 -12.28 7.73
C SER A 395 -4.90 -11.46 6.44
N PRO A 396 -5.99 -10.72 6.14
CA PRO A 396 -6.02 -9.81 4.99
C PRO A 396 -4.95 -8.71 5.06
N ARG A 397 -4.58 -8.32 6.28
CA ARG A 397 -3.55 -7.30 6.54
C ARG A 397 -2.16 -7.80 6.18
N LEU A 398 -1.80 -9.01 6.63
CA LEU A 398 -0.52 -9.65 6.31
C LEU A 398 -0.31 -9.75 4.80
N ASN A 399 -1.29 -10.32 4.11
CA ASN A 399 -1.18 -10.57 2.68
C ASN A 399 -1.25 -9.27 1.85
N SER A 400 -1.93 -8.23 2.36
CA SER A 400 -1.85 -6.88 1.77
C SER A 400 -0.44 -6.29 1.86
N VAL A 401 0.20 -6.39 3.04
CA VAL A 401 1.59 -5.93 3.21
C VAL A 401 2.55 -6.69 2.30
N ARG A 402 2.42 -8.03 2.26
CA ARG A 402 3.21 -8.90 1.36
C ARG A 402 3.07 -8.45 -0.11
N SER A 403 1.82 -8.32 -0.58
CA SER A 403 1.47 -7.87 -1.93
C SER A 403 2.04 -6.50 -2.27
N GLU A 404 1.94 -5.55 -1.34
CA GLU A 404 2.45 -4.18 -1.53
C GLU A 404 3.96 -4.16 -1.62
N ILE A 405 4.67 -4.90 -0.76
CA ILE A 405 6.14 -5.00 -0.83
C ILE A 405 6.59 -5.60 -2.16
N VAL A 406 6.00 -6.72 -2.60
CA VAL A 406 6.33 -7.32 -3.91
C VAL A 406 6.07 -6.31 -5.04
N SER A 407 4.93 -5.62 -5.00
CA SER A 407 4.56 -4.62 -6.02
C SER A 407 5.53 -3.43 -6.07
N LEU A 408 6.19 -3.08 -4.96
CA LEU A 408 7.21 -2.03 -4.95
C LEU A 408 8.47 -2.41 -5.73
N PHE A 409 8.86 -3.69 -5.71
CA PHE A 409 10.00 -4.21 -6.48
C PHE A 409 9.65 -4.48 -7.95
N HIS A 410 8.36 -4.67 -8.26
CA HIS A 410 7.87 -4.91 -9.61
C HIS A 410 6.89 -3.79 -10.05
N PRO A 411 7.37 -2.55 -10.21
CA PRO A 411 6.52 -1.42 -10.55
C PRO A 411 5.86 -1.60 -11.93
N ASP A 412 4.56 -1.30 -12.00
CA ASP A 412 3.73 -1.43 -13.20
C ASP A 412 4.36 -0.70 -14.41
N GLU A 413 4.19 -1.27 -15.59
CA GLU A 413 4.60 -0.69 -16.88
C GLU A 413 3.94 0.66 -17.15
N ASN A 414 2.76 0.89 -16.57
CA ASN A 414 2.02 2.14 -16.73
C ASN A 414 2.58 3.31 -15.90
N ILE A 415 3.49 3.07 -14.95
CA ILE A 415 4.11 4.14 -14.17
C ILE A 415 5.09 4.85 -15.09
N LYS A 416 4.93 6.18 -15.24
CA LYS A 416 5.85 7.00 -16.03
C LYS A 416 7.28 6.70 -15.53
N PRO A 417 8.17 6.21 -16.40
CA PRO A 417 9.50 5.83 -15.98
C PRO A 417 10.22 7.09 -15.48
N SER A 418 10.73 7.00 -14.25
CA SER A 418 11.79 7.88 -13.76
C SER A 418 13.07 7.08 -13.77
N ASP A 419 14.22 7.75 -13.90
CA ASP A 419 15.53 7.09 -13.94
C ASP A 419 15.70 6.13 -12.73
N ALA A 420 15.26 6.55 -11.54
CA ALA A 420 15.29 5.72 -10.34
C ALA A 420 14.43 4.45 -10.42
N ILE A 421 13.26 4.51 -11.08
CA ILE A 421 12.40 3.33 -11.28
C ILE A 421 13.03 2.38 -12.31
N GLU A 422 13.66 2.93 -13.35
CA GLU A 422 14.35 2.12 -14.36
C GLU A 422 15.58 1.43 -13.77
N ASP A 423 16.37 2.15 -12.96
CA ASP A 423 17.48 1.59 -12.20
C ASP A 423 17.03 0.46 -11.25
N LEU A 424 15.89 0.66 -10.57
CA LEU A 424 15.29 -0.37 -9.73
C LEU A 424 14.87 -1.60 -10.55
N LYS A 425 14.18 -1.41 -11.69
CA LYS A 425 13.79 -2.52 -12.58
C LYS A 425 15.00 -3.31 -13.07
N ASN A 426 16.06 -2.62 -13.49
CA ASN A 426 17.30 -3.24 -13.95
C ASN A 426 18.00 -4.02 -12.83
N SER A 427 18.01 -3.47 -11.61
CA SER A 427 18.60 -4.10 -10.43
C SER A 427 17.82 -5.36 -10.03
N VAL A 428 16.49 -5.28 -9.96
CA VAL A 428 15.61 -6.41 -9.66
C VAL A 428 15.73 -7.50 -10.72
N SER A 429 15.72 -7.15 -12.00
CA SER A 429 15.91 -8.11 -13.10
C SER A 429 17.26 -8.84 -13.00
N THR A 430 18.34 -8.09 -12.75
CA THR A 430 19.68 -8.69 -12.55
C THR A 430 19.71 -9.63 -11.33
N ALA A 431 19.04 -9.26 -10.25
CA ALA A 431 18.96 -10.07 -9.05
C ALA A 431 18.14 -11.34 -9.29
N ASP A 432 17.01 -11.22 -9.97
CA ASP A 432 16.16 -12.35 -10.34
C ASP A 432 16.91 -13.39 -11.20
N GLU A 433 17.66 -12.95 -12.21
CA GLU A 433 18.47 -13.85 -13.03
C GLU A 433 19.51 -14.64 -12.23
N LYS A 434 20.13 -13.99 -11.23
CA LYS A 434 21.10 -14.63 -10.34
C LYS A 434 20.44 -15.57 -9.35
N ALA A 435 19.33 -15.17 -8.76
CA ALA A 435 18.54 -16.01 -7.85
C ALA A 435 18.06 -17.27 -8.57
N CYS A 436 17.47 -17.12 -9.76
CA CYS A 436 17.07 -18.23 -10.62
C CYS A 436 18.24 -19.16 -10.95
N SER A 437 19.40 -18.60 -11.31
CA SER A 437 20.61 -19.39 -11.58
C SER A 437 21.08 -20.18 -10.35
N SER A 438 21.08 -19.54 -9.17
CA SER A 438 21.45 -20.17 -7.90
C SER A 438 20.51 -21.31 -7.53
N ILE A 439 19.19 -21.07 -7.62
CA ILE A 439 18.15 -22.08 -7.36
C ILE A 439 18.31 -23.26 -8.33
N ALA A 440 18.44 -23.01 -9.63
CA ALA A 440 18.63 -24.06 -10.62
C ALA A 440 19.89 -24.89 -10.37
N MET A 441 21.01 -24.26 -9.98
CA MET A 441 22.23 -24.97 -9.59
C MET A 441 22.05 -25.81 -8.32
N CYS A 442 21.36 -25.27 -7.31
CA CYS A 442 21.05 -25.99 -6.08
C CYS A 442 20.19 -27.21 -6.35
N LEU A 443 19.10 -27.04 -7.12
CA LEU A 443 18.21 -28.14 -7.54
C LEU A 443 18.95 -29.19 -8.35
N ALA A 444 19.81 -28.79 -9.29
CA ALA A 444 20.64 -29.73 -10.06
C ALA A 444 21.62 -30.51 -9.16
N GLY A 445 22.20 -29.84 -8.16
CA GLY A 445 23.11 -30.45 -7.19
C GLY A 445 22.40 -31.43 -6.25
N GLN A 446 21.23 -31.04 -5.77
CA GLN A 446 20.32 -31.93 -5.04
C GLN A 446 19.96 -33.10 -5.96
N LEU A 447 19.37 -32.89 -7.13
CA LEU A 447 18.79 -33.98 -7.92
C LEU A 447 19.80 -34.73 -8.81
N LYS A 448 21.11 -34.56 -8.58
CA LYS A 448 22.20 -35.19 -9.36
C LYS A 448 22.12 -36.71 -9.46
N LEU A 449 21.45 -37.36 -8.51
CA LEU A 449 21.28 -38.82 -8.44
C LEU A 449 20.01 -39.29 -9.17
N LEU A 450 19.15 -38.39 -9.65
CA LEU A 450 17.93 -38.70 -10.39
C LEU A 450 17.91 -38.11 -11.80
N MET A 451 18.82 -37.16 -12.06
CA MET A 451 18.89 -36.39 -13.29
C MET A 451 20.22 -36.63 -14.01
N LYS A 452 20.17 -36.74 -15.34
CA LYS A 452 21.32 -36.77 -16.22
C LYS A 452 22.17 -35.51 -16.03
N SER A 453 23.48 -35.69 -15.95
CA SER A 453 24.42 -34.57 -15.95
C SER A 453 24.58 -34.02 -17.37
N GLY A 454 24.35 -32.71 -17.57
CA GLY A 454 24.62 -32.06 -18.85
C GLY A 454 24.31 -30.57 -18.80
N GLN A 455 24.98 -29.80 -19.67
CA GLN A 455 24.71 -28.36 -19.77
C GLN A 455 23.30 -28.07 -20.31
N GLN A 456 22.82 -28.89 -21.24
CA GLN A 456 21.45 -28.78 -21.76
C GLN A 456 20.40 -28.94 -20.65
N ALA A 457 20.50 -30.00 -19.84
CA ALA A 457 19.60 -30.22 -18.69
C ALA A 457 19.63 -29.05 -17.70
N ARG A 458 20.81 -28.47 -17.43
CA ARG A 458 20.93 -27.29 -16.56
C ARG A 458 20.24 -26.05 -17.16
N ASN A 459 20.38 -25.83 -18.46
CA ASN A 459 19.75 -24.70 -19.14
C ASN A 459 18.22 -24.86 -19.18
N GLU A 460 17.71 -26.07 -19.45
CA GLU A 460 16.27 -26.36 -19.41
C GLU A 460 15.71 -26.19 -17.99
N LEU A 461 16.41 -26.67 -16.96
CA LEU A 461 16.02 -26.46 -15.57
C LEU A 461 16.02 -24.97 -15.19
N LEU A 462 17.01 -24.20 -15.64
CA LEU A 462 17.04 -22.75 -15.43
C LEU A 462 15.83 -22.06 -16.06
N ALA A 463 15.43 -22.46 -17.27
CA ALA A 463 14.22 -21.90 -17.91
C ALA A 463 12.97 -22.16 -17.06
N ILE A 464 12.79 -23.40 -16.57
CA ILE A 464 11.67 -23.75 -15.67
C ILE A 464 11.69 -22.92 -14.38
N VAL A 465 12.87 -22.70 -13.79
CA VAL A 465 13.01 -21.90 -12.58
C VAL A 465 12.67 -20.43 -12.84
N LYS A 466 13.04 -19.88 -14.00
CA LYS A 466 12.66 -18.52 -14.41
C LYS A 466 11.14 -18.39 -14.56
N ASP A 467 10.50 -19.33 -15.26
CA ASP A 467 9.04 -19.35 -15.41
C ASP A 467 8.34 -19.42 -14.05
N ALA A 468 8.90 -20.21 -13.11
CA ALA A 468 8.38 -20.30 -11.75
C ALA A 468 8.60 -19.01 -10.95
N ALA A 469 9.73 -18.32 -11.10
CA ALA A 469 10.01 -17.06 -10.42
C ALA A 469 9.07 -15.94 -10.91
N GLU A 470 8.84 -15.83 -12.22
CA GLU A 470 7.85 -14.92 -12.79
C GLU A 470 6.47 -15.17 -12.20
N LEU A 471 6.05 -16.45 -12.15
CA LEU A 471 4.77 -16.83 -11.56
C LEU A 471 4.70 -16.56 -10.04
N ALA A 472 5.82 -16.73 -9.31
CA ALA A 472 5.93 -16.41 -7.90
C ALA A 472 5.70 -14.92 -7.64
N ILE A 473 6.17 -14.03 -8.52
CA ILE A 473 5.92 -12.59 -8.45
C ILE A 473 4.43 -12.29 -8.68
N GLU A 474 3.81 -12.91 -9.69
CA GLU A 474 2.38 -12.69 -9.98
C GLU A 474 1.49 -13.13 -8.82
N ILE A 475 1.75 -14.32 -8.29
CA ILE A 475 1.11 -14.82 -7.07
C ILE A 475 1.46 -13.92 -5.87
N GLY A 476 2.71 -13.45 -5.82
CA GLY A 476 3.25 -12.51 -4.85
C GLY A 476 2.49 -11.19 -4.81
N ILE A 477 2.02 -10.70 -5.94
CA ILE A 477 1.24 -9.46 -6.03
C ILE A 477 -0.21 -9.69 -5.62
N GLN A 478 -0.74 -10.90 -5.72
CA GLN A 478 -2.08 -11.20 -5.21
C GLN A 478 -2.12 -11.03 -3.69
N LYS A 479 -3.28 -10.66 -3.17
CA LYS A 479 -3.55 -10.54 -1.73
C LYS A 479 -4.19 -11.79 -1.16
N SER A 480 -4.05 -12.94 -1.81
CA SER A 480 -4.40 -14.25 -1.26
C SER A 480 -3.21 -14.85 -0.51
N HIS A 481 -3.47 -15.82 0.37
CA HIS A 481 -2.42 -16.65 0.95
C HIS A 481 -2.35 -17.97 0.18
N ILE A 482 -1.16 -18.43 -0.20
CA ILE A 482 -0.99 -19.68 -0.96
C ILE A 482 -0.46 -20.77 -0.04
N LEU A 483 -1.12 -21.93 -0.10
CA LEU A 483 -0.74 -23.15 0.57
C LEU A 483 -0.34 -24.23 -0.45
N LEU A 484 0.61 -25.07 -0.03
CA LEU A 484 0.96 -26.30 -0.71
C LEU A 484 0.54 -27.49 0.12
N TYR A 485 -0.23 -28.39 -0.50
CA TYR A 485 -0.60 -29.67 0.11
C TYR A 485 0.17 -30.79 -0.57
N GLY A 486 1.04 -31.42 0.21
CA GLY A 486 1.72 -32.66 -0.14
C GLY A 486 0.91 -33.88 0.27
N ILE A 487 1.55 -35.03 0.28
CA ILE A 487 0.89 -36.33 0.48
C ILE A 487 0.21 -36.46 1.84
N GLN A 488 0.73 -35.80 2.87
CA GLN A 488 0.22 -35.86 4.24
C GLN A 488 -1.06 -35.04 4.45
N GLN A 489 -1.28 -34.04 3.60
CA GLN A 489 -2.44 -33.15 3.67
C GLN A 489 -3.57 -33.61 2.75
N LEU A 490 -3.36 -34.65 1.95
CA LEU A 490 -4.35 -35.25 1.08
C LEU A 490 -5.00 -36.47 1.75
N PRO A 491 -6.24 -36.84 1.36
CA PRO A 491 -6.84 -38.12 1.72
C PRO A 491 -5.92 -39.32 1.44
N GLU A 492 -6.03 -40.39 2.22
CA GLU A 492 -5.16 -41.57 2.05
C GLU A 492 -5.40 -42.32 0.73
N THR A 493 -6.63 -42.25 0.22
CA THR A 493 -7.11 -42.93 -0.97
C THR A 493 -7.49 -41.93 -2.06
N PHE A 494 -7.33 -42.34 -3.31
CA PHE A 494 -7.69 -41.55 -4.48
C PHE A 494 -9.20 -41.54 -4.73
N ASP A 495 -9.69 -40.42 -5.25
CA ASP A 495 -11.06 -40.20 -5.73
C ASP A 495 -11.00 -39.26 -6.93
N HIS A 496 -11.39 -39.74 -8.12
CA HIS A 496 -11.36 -38.96 -9.36
C HIS A 496 -12.31 -37.75 -9.33
N THR A 497 -13.33 -37.76 -8.46
CA THR A 497 -14.27 -36.64 -8.28
C THR A 497 -13.74 -35.55 -7.35
N SER A 498 -12.57 -35.79 -6.72
CA SER A 498 -11.97 -34.85 -5.78
C SER A 498 -11.65 -33.49 -6.41
N ASP A 499 -12.04 -32.42 -5.71
CA ASP A 499 -11.63 -31.05 -6.05
C ASP A 499 -10.12 -30.83 -5.89
N MET A 500 -9.45 -31.68 -5.12
CA MET A 500 -8.09 -31.45 -4.62
C MET A 500 -7.01 -32.21 -5.38
N MET A 501 -7.34 -33.29 -6.07
CA MET A 501 -6.37 -34.18 -6.71
C MET A 501 -6.86 -34.73 -8.05
N GLU A 502 -5.91 -35.16 -8.86
CA GLU A 502 -6.13 -35.84 -10.14
C GLU A 502 -5.07 -36.93 -10.34
N ALA A 503 -5.42 -37.98 -11.08
CA ALA A 503 -4.51 -39.09 -11.34
C ALA A 503 -3.36 -38.66 -12.27
N HIS A 504 -2.18 -39.22 -12.05
CA HIS A 504 -1.04 -39.04 -12.94
C HIS A 504 -1.34 -39.55 -14.35
N ARG A 505 -0.83 -38.88 -15.39
CA ARG A 505 -1.09 -39.19 -16.82
C ARG A 505 -0.59 -40.58 -17.31
N LEU A 506 -0.04 -41.40 -16.41
CA LEU A 506 0.32 -42.79 -16.73
C LEU A 506 -0.89 -43.73 -16.65
N TYR A 507 -2.00 -43.28 -16.05
CA TYR A 507 -3.25 -44.02 -16.06
C TYR A 507 -4.14 -43.53 -17.20
N GLU A 508 -4.77 -44.48 -17.90
CA GLU A 508 -5.69 -44.17 -19.01
C GLU A 508 -7.11 -43.87 -18.51
N ASP A 509 -7.56 -44.57 -17.47
CA ASP A 509 -8.88 -44.41 -16.87
C ASP A 509 -8.75 -44.12 -15.37
N SER A 510 -9.11 -42.91 -14.96
CA SER A 510 -8.99 -42.46 -13.55
C SER A 510 -10.05 -43.12 -12.65
N ASN A 511 -11.19 -43.52 -13.20
CA ASN A 511 -12.33 -44.01 -12.44
C ASN A 511 -12.03 -45.37 -11.80
N MET A 512 -11.17 -46.15 -12.47
CA MET A 512 -10.72 -47.47 -12.03
C MET A 512 -9.74 -47.42 -10.86
N LEU A 513 -9.31 -46.21 -10.46
CA LEU A 513 -8.34 -45.99 -9.40
C LEU A 513 -8.98 -45.55 -8.08
N ASP A 514 -10.29 -45.30 -8.06
CA ASP A 514 -10.99 -44.86 -6.86
C ASP A 514 -10.83 -45.86 -5.71
N GLY A 515 -10.52 -45.35 -4.53
CA GLY A 515 -10.26 -46.14 -3.34
C GLY A 515 -8.84 -46.71 -3.24
N ASN A 516 -8.03 -46.63 -4.30
CA ASN A 516 -6.63 -47.06 -4.22
C ASN A 516 -5.80 -46.07 -3.39
N HIS A 517 -4.77 -46.58 -2.71
CA HIS A 517 -3.90 -45.75 -1.90
C HIS A 517 -3.06 -44.80 -2.76
N ILE A 518 -3.01 -43.54 -2.35
CA ILE A 518 -2.07 -42.58 -2.91
C ILE A 518 -0.67 -42.94 -2.41
N LEU A 519 0.27 -43.16 -3.33
CA LEU A 519 1.64 -43.54 -3.02
C LEU A 519 2.61 -42.38 -3.20
N VAL A 520 2.44 -41.57 -4.24
CA VAL A 520 3.31 -40.42 -4.55
C VAL A 520 2.48 -39.23 -5.02
N VAL A 521 2.84 -38.02 -4.59
CA VAL A 521 2.33 -36.75 -5.11
C VAL A 521 3.37 -36.18 -6.07
N THR A 522 3.15 -36.31 -7.38
CA THR A 522 4.09 -35.81 -8.40
C THR A 522 4.00 -34.31 -8.62
N TYR A 523 2.87 -33.70 -8.24
CA TYR A 523 2.69 -32.25 -8.21
C TYR A 523 1.82 -31.91 -6.99
N PRO A 524 2.23 -31.02 -6.08
CA PRO A 524 1.45 -30.69 -4.89
C PRO A 524 0.18 -29.90 -5.25
N ALA A 525 -0.88 -30.03 -4.46
CA ALA A 525 -2.03 -29.16 -4.64
C ALA A 525 -1.66 -27.73 -4.21
N ILE A 526 -2.00 -26.75 -5.04
CA ILE A 526 -1.77 -25.33 -4.79
C ILE A 526 -3.12 -24.70 -4.49
N VAL A 527 -3.28 -24.19 -3.28
CA VAL A 527 -4.54 -23.67 -2.76
C VAL A 527 -4.38 -22.22 -2.37
N ALA A 528 -5.30 -21.36 -2.81
CA ALA A 528 -5.37 -19.96 -2.39
C ALA A 528 -6.46 -19.77 -1.33
N ILE A 529 -6.09 -19.20 -0.20
CA ILE A 529 -7.01 -18.70 0.82
C ILE A 529 -7.30 -17.23 0.53
N GLY A 530 -8.59 -16.90 0.50
CA GLY A 530 -9.10 -15.59 0.16
C GLY A 530 -9.08 -15.28 -1.33
N LYS A 531 -9.79 -14.21 -1.70
CA LYS A 531 -9.79 -13.67 -3.07
C LYS A 531 -8.45 -13.04 -3.41
N SER A 532 -8.13 -12.99 -4.70
CA SER A 532 -6.87 -12.41 -5.20
C SER A 532 -6.71 -10.93 -4.88
N ASP A 533 -7.81 -10.20 -4.68
CA ASP A 533 -7.84 -8.79 -4.26
C ASP A 533 -7.81 -8.60 -2.72
N GLY A 534 -7.89 -9.69 -1.96
CA GLY A 534 -7.93 -9.69 -0.50
C GLY A 534 -9.23 -9.17 0.11
N SER A 535 -10.30 -9.02 -0.69
CA SER A 535 -11.58 -8.48 -0.22
C SER A 535 -12.35 -9.44 0.69
N ASP A 536 -12.14 -10.75 0.54
CA ASP A 536 -12.87 -11.77 1.28
C ASP A 536 -12.00 -13.01 1.51
N TYR A 537 -11.83 -13.36 2.79
CA TYR A 537 -11.10 -14.54 3.28
C TYR A 537 -12.01 -15.62 3.84
N SER A 538 -13.31 -15.36 3.92
CA SER A 538 -14.31 -16.31 4.42
C SER A 538 -14.72 -17.35 3.37
N ILE A 539 -14.37 -17.14 2.11
CA ILE A 539 -14.65 -18.07 1.02
C ILE A 539 -13.92 -19.41 1.21
N LYS A 540 -14.51 -20.49 0.69
CA LYS A 540 -13.86 -21.81 0.61
C LYS A 540 -12.48 -21.64 -0.08
N PRO A 541 -11.41 -22.25 0.45
CA PRO A 541 -10.11 -22.25 -0.19
C PRO A 541 -10.22 -22.68 -1.66
N ARG A 542 -9.58 -21.91 -2.54
CA ARG A 542 -9.69 -22.07 -3.99
C ARG A 542 -8.53 -22.91 -4.48
N VAL A 543 -8.81 -24.01 -5.15
CA VAL A 543 -7.77 -24.84 -5.77
C VAL A 543 -7.31 -24.14 -7.05
N LEU A 544 -6.05 -23.69 -7.06
CA LEU A 544 -5.40 -23.11 -8.23
C LEU A 544 -4.81 -24.21 -9.11
N LYS A 545 -4.28 -25.27 -8.50
CA LYS A 545 -3.83 -26.47 -9.19
C LYS A 545 -4.09 -27.69 -8.31
N LYS A 546 -4.75 -28.70 -8.87
CA LYS A 546 -4.96 -29.99 -8.20
C LYS A 546 -3.63 -30.71 -8.01
N ALA A 547 -3.53 -31.48 -6.93
CA ALA A 547 -2.41 -32.39 -6.75
C ALA A 547 -2.45 -33.46 -7.85
N VAL A 548 -1.31 -33.76 -8.47
CA VAL A 548 -1.19 -34.89 -9.39
C VAL A 548 -0.63 -36.06 -8.59
N VAL A 549 -1.33 -37.18 -8.58
CA VAL A 549 -1.00 -38.32 -7.71
C VAL A 549 -0.78 -39.62 -8.47
N TRP A 550 0.18 -40.40 -8.00
CA TRP A 550 0.43 -41.77 -8.43
C TRP A 550 -0.08 -42.74 -7.36
N VAL A 551 -0.84 -43.75 -7.79
CA VAL A 551 -1.60 -44.67 -6.94
C VAL A 551 -1.08 -46.10 -7.04
N GLY A 552 -1.25 -46.85 -5.95
CA GLY A 552 -0.77 -48.23 -5.79
C GLY A 552 -1.63 -49.29 -6.43
#